data_AF-A0A2N7D378-F1
#
_entry.id   AF-A0A2N7D378-F1
#
_cell.length_a   1.000
_cell.length_b   1.000
_cell.length_c   1.000
_cell.angle_alpha   90.00
_cell.angle_beta   90.00
_cell.angle_gamma   90.00
#
_symmetry.space_group_name_H-M   'P 1'
#
loop_
_entity.id
_entity.type
_entity.pdbx_description
1 polymer ?
#
loop_
_entity_poly.entity_id
_entity_poly.type
_entity_poly.pdbx_seq_one_letter_code
_entity_poly.pdbx_strand_id
1 'polypeptide(L)'
;MYDLKKEYDQFGPWLVEIKSEQDIPPQFFEQQHFFEDALYSFKIPVHQERRNMKPGMLLYPEVVIIQKDFILHLKIDGERIHADKMWYTDVLFLTHGGDLLDNFIGLQSIQGEMVIKYNLVSQDVASSVIKLLREIVSPRNAYPIATETSDQSLMDKVTYSFYCGTEQILEPLHILAYQSEKLLTDRKRSSLMDLYHNFTQHKLLRSMIMTDGVDLIIANQGKHIIDVKDTNYKFGHTFIRLDLIESVSITPHAHFPELNNLILKVGLCDFTLAVDNQFSINKVTELLHSTSLIEEPA
;
A
#
# COMPACT_ATOMS: atom_id res chain seq x y z
N MET A 1 -35.47 10.66 6.03
CA MET A 1 -35.72 10.27 4.62
C MET A 1 -34.48 10.64 3.82
N TYR A 2 -33.93 9.70 3.05
CA TYR A 2 -32.74 9.93 2.23
C TYR A 2 -33.05 10.94 1.11
N ASP A 3 -32.19 11.94 0.90
CA ASP A 3 -32.39 13.00 -0.10
C ASP A 3 -31.42 12.82 -1.28
N LEU A 4 -31.91 12.22 -2.36
CA LEU A 4 -31.16 11.97 -3.60
C LEU A 4 -30.65 13.25 -4.26
N LYS A 5 -31.34 14.37 -4.09
CA LYS A 5 -30.91 15.65 -4.65
C LYS A 5 -29.72 16.18 -3.88
N LYS A 6 -29.80 16.15 -2.55
CA LYS A 6 -28.69 16.50 -1.66
C LYS A 6 -27.46 15.61 -1.93
N GLU A 7 -27.66 14.31 -2.11
CA GLU A 7 -26.57 13.38 -2.45
C GLU A 7 -25.89 13.76 -3.77
N TYR A 8 -26.68 14.03 -4.82
CA TYR A 8 -26.15 14.47 -6.11
C TYR A 8 -25.44 15.83 -6.05
N ASP A 9 -25.97 16.78 -5.27
CA ASP A 9 -25.37 18.10 -5.12
C ASP A 9 -24.00 18.03 -4.40
N GLN A 10 -23.85 17.08 -3.48
CA GLN A 10 -22.63 16.78 -2.73
C GLN A 10 -21.72 15.74 -3.41
N PHE A 11 -22.13 15.19 -4.55
CA PHE A 11 -21.37 14.16 -5.27
C PHE A 11 -20.09 14.72 -5.87
N GLY A 12 -19.01 13.97 -5.68
CA GLY A 12 -17.73 14.22 -6.32
C GLY A 12 -16.85 12.98 -6.33
N PRO A 13 -15.64 13.08 -6.91
CA PRO A 13 -14.72 11.96 -7.08
C PRO A 13 -14.01 11.54 -5.77
N TRP A 14 -14.54 11.91 -4.60
CA TRP A 14 -13.91 11.68 -3.31
C TRP A 14 -14.63 10.63 -2.45
N LEU A 15 -13.87 9.94 -1.61
CA LEU A 15 -14.41 9.07 -0.56
C LEU A 15 -15.22 9.91 0.44
N VAL A 16 -16.35 9.37 0.89
CA VAL A 16 -17.22 10.05 1.86
C VAL A 16 -17.42 9.16 3.07
N GLU A 17 -17.05 9.65 4.25
CA GLU A 17 -17.27 8.95 5.52
C GLU A 17 -18.77 8.80 5.81
N ILE A 18 -19.16 7.64 6.35
CA ILE A 18 -20.52 7.35 6.81
C ILE A 18 -20.51 7.44 8.33
N LYS A 19 -21.10 8.51 8.87
CA LYS A 19 -21.08 8.81 10.33
C LYS A 19 -22.37 8.44 11.03
N SER A 20 -23.43 8.28 10.24
CA SER A 20 -24.78 8.05 10.72
C SER A 20 -25.56 7.19 9.74
N GLU A 21 -26.67 6.63 10.22
CA GLU A 21 -27.61 5.86 9.40
C GLU A 21 -28.10 6.64 8.17
N GLN A 22 -28.20 7.98 8.26
CA GLN A 22 -28.64 8.81 7.13
C GLN A 22 -27.59 8.94 6.02
N ASP A 23 -26.32 8.62 6.31
CA ASP A 23 -25.24 8.66 5.34
C ASP A 23 -25.12 7.37 4.53
N ILE A 24 -25.71 6.27 5.04
CA ILE A 24 -25.72 4.95 4.40
C ILE A 24 -26.47 5.04 3.06
N PRO A 25 -25.84 4.66 1.94
CA PRO A 25 -26.53 4.64 0.66
C PRO A 25 -27.74 3.69 0.69
N PRO A 26 -28.92 4.07 0.15
CA PRO A 26 -30.17 3.30 0.32
C PRO A 26 -30.09 1.82 -0.05
N GLN A 27 -29.29 1.49 -1.07
CA GLN A 27 -29.02 0.12 -1.50
C GLN A 27 -28.41 -0.78 -0.41
N PHE A 28 -27.71 -0.21 0.58
CA PHE A 28 -27.02 -0.95 1.64
C PHE A 28 -27.79 -0.93 2.96
N PHE A 29 -29.05 -0.45 2.95
CA PHE A 29 -29.84 -0.26 4.17
C PHE A 29 -30.19 -1.60 4.85
N GLU A 30 -30.35 -2.68 4.08
CA GLU A 30 -30.53 -4.04 4.65
C GLU A 30 -29.29 -4.51 5.41
N GLN A 31 -28.12 -3.92 5.14
CA GLN A 31 -26.84 -4.20 5.78
C GLN A 31 -26.51 -3.21 6.91
N GLN A 32 -27.47 -2.38 7.37
CA GLN A 32 -27.26 -1.33 8.38
C GLN A 32 -26.57 -1.83 9.67
N HIS A 33 -26.85 -3.08 10.06
CA HIS A 33 -26.28 -3.70 11.26
C HIS A 33 -24.74 -3.80 11.23
N PHE A 34 -24.12 -3.79 10.04
CA PHE A 34 -22.66 -3.75 9.94
C PHE A 34 -22.08 -2.36 10.21
N PHE A 35 -22.88 -1.29 10.19
CA PHE A 35 -22.39 0.08 10.40
C PHE A 35 -22.46 0.51 11.88
N GLU A 36 -23.33 -0.11 12.67
CA GLU A 36 -23.57 0.28 14.08
C GLU A 36 -22.31 0.19 14.95
N ASP A 37 -21.52 -0.87 14.78
CA ASP A 37 -20.29 -1.12 15.55
C ASP A 37 -18.99 -0.85 14.75
N ALA A 38 -19.11 -0.22 13.57
CA ALA A 38 -17.94 0.02 12.72
C ALA A 38 -16.97 1.01 13.38
N LEU A 39 -15.68 0.67 13.38
CA LEU A 39 -14.61 1.59 13.80
C LEU A 39 -14.49 2.76 12.82
N TYR A 40 -14.71 2.48 11.54
CA TYR A 40 -14.76 3.47 10.48
C TYR A 40 -15.55 2.92 9.29
N SER A 41 -16.26 3.77 8.55
CA SER A 41 -16.88 3.35 7.30
C SER A 41 -16.98 4.52 6.32
N PHE A 42 -16.90 4.19 5.03
CA PHE A 42 -16.97 5.18 3.97
C PHE A 42 -17.56 4.58 2.69
N LYS A 43 -18.14 5.45 1.86
CA LYS A 43 -18.65 5.11 0.54
C LYS A 43 -17.69 5.55 -0.55
N ILE A 44 -17.57 4.72 -1.58
CA ILE A 44 -16.69 4.93 -2.73
C ILE A 44 -17.54 5.42 -3.90
N PRO A 45 -17.23 6.59 -4.48
CA PRO A 45 -18.00 7.12 -5.61
C PRO A 45 -17.75 6.30 -6.87
N VAL A 46 -18.73 6.29 -7.77
CA VAL A 46 -18.56 5.73 -9.11
C VAL A 46 -17.45 6.46 -9.87
N HIS A 47 -16.64 5.70 -10.62
CA HIS A 47 -15.59 6.26 -11.47
C HIS A 47 -16.16 6.84 -12.78
N GLN A 48 -16.99 7.88 -12.66
CA GLN A 48 -17.56 8.62 -13.78
C GLN A 48 -17.52 10.13 -13.52
N GLU A 49 -17.31 10.90 -14.58
CA GLU A 49 -17.34 12.36 -14.50
C GLU A 49 -18.74 12.85 -14.09
N ARG A 50 -18.79 13.83 -13.18
CA ARG A 50 -20.04 14.42 -12.67
C ARG A 50 -21.00 14.87 -13.78
N ARG A 51 -20.48 15.38 -14.90
CA ARG A 51 -21.30 15.84 -16.05
C ARG A 51 -22.12 14.73 -16.72
N ASN A 52 -21.74 13.48 -16.51
CA ASN A 52 -22.44 12.30 -17.04
C ASN A 52 -23.41 11.71 -16.00
N MET A 53 -23.38 12.19 -14.76
CA MET A 53 -24.25 11.73 -13.67
C MET A 53 -25.55 12.54 -13.64
N LYS A 54 -26.62 11.92 -13.15
CA LYS A 54 -27.94 12.52 -12.96
C LYS A 54 -28.50 12.16 -11.58
N PRO A 55 -29.37 13.00 -11.00
CA PRO A 55 -30.10 12.63 -9.79
C PRO A 55 -30.83 11.29 -9.97
N GLY A 56 -30.73 10.42 -8.97
CA GLY A 56 -31.32 9.07 -8.98
C GLY A 56 -30.45 7.98 -9.61
N MET A 57 -29.28 8.30 -10.17
CA MET A 57 -28.28 7.30 -10.54
C MET A 57 -27.58 6.74 -9.29
N LEU A 58 -27.01 5.54 -9.41
CA LEU A 58 -26.18 4.93 -8.38
C LEU A 58 -24.83 5.67 -8.28
N LEU A 59 -24.73 6.60 -7.33
CA LEU A 59 -23.55 7.45 -7.15
C LEU A 59 -22.43 6.75 -6.37
N TYR A 60 -22.79 5.87 -5.44
CA TYR A 60 -21.86 5.15 -4.57
C TYR A 60 -22.16 3.65 -4.63
N PRO A 61 -21.59 2.94 -5.63
CA PRO A 61 -21.85 1.51 -5.82
C PRO A 61 -21.13 0.63 -4.79
N GLU A 62 -20.24 1.20 -3.97
CA GLU A 62 -19.43 0.44 -3.02
C GLU A 62 -19.33 1.15 -1.66
N VAL A 63 -19.23 0.37 -0.59
CA VAL A 63 -18.96 0.84 0.77
C VAL A 63 -17.94 -0.07 1.43
N VAL A 64 -17.08 0.52 2.25
CA VAL A 64 -16.08 -0.18 3.06
C VAL A 64 -16.42 0.06 4.52
N ILE A 65 -16.40 -1.02 5.29
CA ILE A 65 -16.74 -1.04 6.70
C ILE A 65 -15.57 -1.71 7.43
N ILE A 66 -14.91 -0.95 8.29
CA ILE A 66 -13.77 -1.38 9.09
C ILE A 66 -14.33 -1.75 10.46
N GLN A 67 -14.38 -3.04 10.74
CA GLN A 67 -14.77 -3.58 12.04
C GLN A 67 -13.52 -3.80 12.90
N LYS A 68 -13.72 -4.26 14.14
CA LYS A 68 -12.62 -4.57 15.06
C LYS A 68 -11.77 -5.77 14.60
N ASP A 69 -12.42 -6.82 14.09
CA ASP A 69 -11.75 -8.09 13.79
C ASP A 69 -11.62 -8.37 12.27
N PHE A 70 -12.35 -7.62 11.44
CA PHE A 70 -12.34 -7.78 10.00
C PHE A 70 -12.64 -6.46 9.26
N ILE A 71 -12.35 -6.44 7.97
CA ILE A 71 -12.82 -5.42 7.03
C ILE A 71 -13.85 -6.05 6.09
N LEU A 72 -14.89 -5.30 5.74
CA LEU A 72 -15.96 -5.70 4.84
C LEU A 72 -16.10 -4.69 3.70
N HIS A 73 -16.02 -5.16 2.47
CA HIS A 73 -16.26 -4.39 1.26
C HIS A 73 -17.56 -4.87 0.62
N LEU A 74 -18.58 -4.01 0.62
CA LEU A 74 -19.84 -4.29 -0.06
C LEU A 74 -19.84 -3.57 -1.41
N LYS A 75 -20.18 -4.30 -2.46
CA LYS A 75 -20.20 -3.79 -3.84
C LYS A 75 -21.47 -4.22 -4.54
N ILE A 76 -22.10 -3.29 -5.25
CA ILE A 76 -23.18 -3.63 -6.17
C ILE A 76 -22.60 -4.21 -7.45
N ASP A 77 -23.04 -5.41 -7.80
CA ASP A 77 -22.83 -6.04 -9.10
C ASP A 77 -24.19 -6.38 -9.74
N GLY A 78 -24.61 -5.53 -10.67
CA GLY A 78 -25.96 -5.58 -11.25
C GLY A 78 -27.04 -5.33 -10.19
N GLU A 79 -27.84 -6.36 -9.91
CA GLU A 79 -28.93 -6.31 -8.92
C GLU A 79 -28.54 -6.95 -7.57
N ARG A 80 -27.29 -7.41 -7.43
CA ARG A 80 -26.83 -8.11 -6.23
C ARG A 80 -25.79 -7.29 -5.48
N ILE A 81 -25.78 -7.47 -4.17
CA ILE A 81 -24.70 -6.97 -3.30
C ILE A 81 -23.73 -8.12 -3.10
N HIS A 82 -22.51 -7.92 -3.59
CA HIS A 82 -21.36 -8.77 -3.27
C HIS A 82 -20.73 -8.27 -1.96
N ALA A 83 -20.44 -9.18 -1.06
CA ALA A 83 -19.79 -8.90 0.21
C ALA A 83 -18.45 -9.62 0.25
N ASP A 84 -17.37 -8.87 0.26
CA ASP A 84 -16.02 -9.39 0.44
C ASP A 84 -15.54 -9.07 1.87
N LYS A 85 -15.17 -10.11 2.61
CA LYS A 85 -14.82 -10.02 4.04
C LYS A 85 -13.41 -10.56 4.25
N MET A 86 -12.56 -9.77 4.90
CA MET A 86 -11.20 -10.16 5.23
C MET A 86 -10.94 -10.00 6.73
N TRP A 87 -10.54 -11.09 7.38
CA TRP A 87 -10.14 -11.07 8.79
C TRP A 87 -8.72 -10.52 8.93
N TYR A 88 -8.48 -9.66 9.93
CA TYR A 88 -7.16 -9.06 10.11
C TYR A 88 -6.08 -10.06 10.52
N THR A 89 -6.48 -11.17 11.15
CA THR A 89 -5.58 -12.28 11.49
C THR A 89 -4.93 -12.93 10.27
N ASP A 90 -5.55 -12.78 9.10
CA ASP A 90 -5.11 -13.40 7.86
C ASP A 90 -4.29 -12.43 6.99
N VAL A 91 -4.23 -11.15 7.37
CA VAL A 91 -3.54 -10.09 6.63
C VAL A 91 -2.03 -10.22 6.85
N LEU A 92 -1.31 -10.37 5.74
CA LEU A 92 0.14 -10.53 5.71
C LEU A 92 0.84 -9.17 5.57
N PHE A 93 0.29 -8.28 4.74
CA PHE A 93 0.81 -6.93 4.56
C PHE A 93 -0.23 -5.98 3.97
N LEU A 94 -0.06 -4.70 4.26
CA LEU A 94 -0.83 -3.59 3.69
C LEU A 94 -0.03 -2.93 2.59
N THR A 95 -0.71 -2.50 1.53
CA THR A 95 -0.15 -1.68 0.46
C THR A 95 -0.95 -0.41 0.30
N HIS A 96 -0.26 0.67 -0.07
CA HIS A 96 -0.86 1.92 -0.46
C HIS A 96 -0.05 2.49 -1.61
N GLY A 97 -0.69 2.81 -2.72
CA GLY A 97 0.03 3.34 -3.88
C GLY A 97 -0.90 3.78 -4.97
N GLY A 98 -0.31 4.14 -6.10
CA GLY A 98 -1.05 4.57 -7.28
C GLY A 98 -0.42 5.77 -7.94
N ASP A 99 -1.24 6.52 -8.68
CA ASP A 99 -0.91 7.80 -9.30
C ASP A 99 -1.99 8.84 -9.00
N LEU A 100 -2.00 9.98 -9.69
CA LEU A 100 -2.94 11.07 -9.42
C LEU A 100 -4.43 10.64 -9.49
N LEU A 101 -4.78 9.60 -10.26
CA LEU A 101 -6.17 9.24 -10.54
C LEU A 101 -6.53 7.79 -10.13
N ASP A 102 -5.56 6.90 -9.99
CA ASP A 102 -5.79 5.50 -9.61
C ASP A 102 -4.98 5.14 -8.38
N ASN A 103 -5.33 5.73 -7.23
CA ASN A 103 -4.78 5.34 -5.93
C ASN A 103 -5.53 4.15 -5.36
N PHE A 104 -4.86 3.40 -4.49
CA PHE A 104 -5.44 2.24 -3.86
C PHE A 104 -4.88 1.99 -2.46
N ILE A 105 -5.72 1.39 -1.62
CA ILE A 105 -5.33 0.70 -0.38
C ILE A 105 -5.54 -0.78 -0.64
N GLY A 106 -4.50 -1.60 -0.50
CA GLY A 106 -4.56 -3.03 -0.71
C GLY A 106 -4.24 -3.81 0.56
N LEU A 107 -5.04 -4.79 0.92
CA LEU A 107 -4.73 -5.77 1.98
C LEU A 107 -4.44 -7.12 1.32
N GLN A 108 -3.23 -7.64 1.50
CA GLN A 108 -2.89 -8.99 1.08
C GLN A 108 -3.11 -9.95 2.24
N SER A 109 -3.85 -11.02 1.99
CA SER A 109 -4.05 -12.13 2.93
C SER A 109 -3.65 -13.47 2.31
N ILE A 110 -3.66 -14.52 3.13
CA ILE A 110 -3.52 -15.90 2.65
C ILE A 110 -4.68 -16.35 1.73
N GLN A 111 -5.84 -15.69 1.82
CA GLN A 111 -7.05 -16.06 1.06
C GLN A 111 -7.18 -15.28 -0.26
N GLY A 112 -6.43 -14.18 -0.41
CA GLY A 112 -6.52 -13.28 -1.55
C GLY A 112 -6.20 -11.84 -1.18
N GLU A 113 -6.49 -10.94 -2.12
CA GLU A 113 -6.24 -9.50 -2.01
C GLU A 113 -7.57 -8.73 -2.00
N MET A 114 -7.68 -7.75 -1.10
CA MET A 114 -8.76 -6.76 -1.11
C MET A 114 -8.17 -5.40 -1.51
N VAL A 115 -8.68 -4.81 -2.60
CA VAL A 115 -8.18 -3.54 -3.15
C VAL A 115 -9.28 -2.49 -3.16
N ILE A 116 -9.05 -1.39 -2.45
CA ILE A 116 -9.95 -0.24 -2.36
C ILE A 116 -9.35 0.90 -3.18
N LYS A 117 -9.96 1.22 -4.31
CA LYS A 117 -9.51 2.30 -5.21
C LYS A 117 -10.11 3.65 -4.86
N TYR A 118 -9.34 4.71 -5.04
CA TYR A 118 -9.78 6.08 -4.80
C TYR A 118 -8.95 7.12 -5.58
N ASN A 119 -9.47 8.35 -5.70
CA ASN A 119 -8.74 9.47 -6.32
C ASN A 119 -7.93 10.25 -5.29
N LEU A 120 -6.81 10.85 -5.70
CA LEU A 120 -5.89 11.58 -4.80
C LEU A 120 -6.57 12.68 -3.95
N VAL A 121 -7.68 13.25 -4.43
CA VAL A 121 -8.49 14.20 -3.66
C VAL A 121 -9.06 13.64 -2.34
N SER A 122 -8.99 12.32 -2.14
CA SER A 122 -9.41 11.64 -0.90
C SER A 122 -8.24 11.22 -0.02
N GLN A 123 -7.03 11.76 -0.27
CA GLN A 123 -5.82 11.34 0.44
C GLN A 123 -5.94 11.49 1.96
N ASP A 124 -6.66 12.49 2.47
CA ASP A 124 -6.85 12.67 3.91
C ASP A 124 -7.69 11.53 4.53
N VAL A 125 -8.76 11.11 3.83
CA VAL A 125 -9.59 9.97 4.23
C VAL A 125 -8.78 8.68 4.14
N ALA A 126 -8.07 8.48 3.03
CA ALA A 126 -7.25 7.29 2.80
C ALA A 126 -6.12 7.17 3.84
N SER A 127 -5.41 8.28 4.14
CA SER A 127 -4.38 8.32 5.18
C SER A 127 -4.93 7.93 6.55
N SER A 128 -6.14 8.41 6.88
CA SER A 128 -6.81 8.06 8.13
C SER A 128 -7.15 6.57 8.20
N VAL A 129 -7.64 6.01 7.08
CA VAL A 129 -7.95 4.58 6.94
C VAL A 129 -6.69 3.72 7.04
N ILE A 130 -5.62 4.08 6.32
CA ILE A 130 -4.33 3.37 6.36
C ILE A 130 -3.80 3.34 7.79
N LYS A 131 -3.81 4.49 8.47
CA LYS A 131 -3.39 4.58 9.86
C LYS A 131 -4.19 3.64 10.76
N LEU A 132 -5.52 3.68 10.67
CA LEU A 132 -6.40 2.81 11.44
C LEU A 132 -6.13 1.32 11.15
N LEU A 133 -6.00 0.95 9.87
CA LEU A 133 -5.71 -0.43 9.47
C LEU A 133 -4.35 -0.90 9.99
N ARG A 134 -3.33 -0.05 9.98
CA ARG A 134 -2.03 -0.37 10.56
C ARG A 134 -2.11 -0.57 12.07
N GLU A 135 -2.85 0.27 12.79
CA GLU A 135 -3.07 0.11 14.24
C GLU A 135 -3.78 -1.20 14.58
N ILE A 136 -4.68 -1.69 13.71
CA ILE A 136 -5.42 -2.93 13.91
C ILE A 136 -4.60 -4.16 13.49
N VAL A 137 -4.01 -4.15 12.29
CA VAL A 137 -3.31 -5.30 11.71
C VAL A 137 -1.95 -5.50 12.37
N SER A 138 -1.27 -4.40 12.67
CA SER A 138 0.07 -4.33 13.26
C SER A 138 0.00 -3.67 14.65
N PRO A 139 -0.71 -4.27 15.62
CA PRO A 139 -0.83 -3.67 16.94
C PRO A 139 0.55 -3.57 17.57
N ARG A 140 0.86 -2.40 18.11
CA ARG A 140 2.17 -2.15 18.72
C ARG A 140 2.31 -2.93 20.02
N ASN A 141 2.98 -4.08 19.94
CA ASN A 141 3.64 -4.68 21.07
C ASN A 141 4.99 -3.96 21.23
N ALA A 142 5.42 -3.70 22.47
CA ALA A 142 6.56 -2.83 22.75
C ALA A 142 7.88 -3.40 22.21
N TYR A 143 8.22 -3.11 20.96
CA TYR A 143 9.52 -3.45 20.39
C TYR A 143 10.52 -2.35 20.74
N PRO A 144 11.65 -2.69 21.40
CA PRO A 144 12.72 -1.74 21.60
C PRO A 144 13.33 -1.45 20.23
N ILE A 145 13.05 -0.26 19.70
CA ILE A 145 13.79 0.21 18.55
C ILE A 145 15.19 0.56 19.05
N ALA A 146 16.19 -0.20 18.62
CA ALA A 146 17.58 0.12 18.91
C ALA A 146 17.87 1.53 18.39
N THR A 147 18.10 2.45 19.32
CA THR A 147 18.41 3.83 19.03
C THR A 147 19.78 3.92 18.37
N GLU A 148 19.81 4.67 17.27
CA GLU A 148 20.99 5.18 16.55
C GLU A 148 21.80 4.19 15.70
N THR A 149 21.56 4.24 14.38
CA THR A 149 22.67 4.16 13.41
C THR A 149 22.82 5.50 12.71
N SER A 150 23.57 6.38 13.36
CA SER A 150 24.13 7.60 12.78
C SER A 150 25.16 7.23 11.70
N ASP A 151 24.79 7.37 10.42
CA ASP A 151 25.57 8.08 9.39
C ASP A 151 24.70 8.23 8.12
N GLN A 152 23.56 8.95 8.25
CA GLN A 152 22.62 9.10 7.12
C GLN A 152 23.03 10.26 6.22
N SER A 153 23.12 9.99 4.92
CA SER A 153 23.34 10.98 3.88
C SER A 153 22.28 12.09 3.95
N LEU A 154 22.64 13.33 3.61
CA LEU A 154 21.69 14.45 3.54
C LEU A 154 20.50 14.15 2.61
N MET A 155 20.71 13.30 1.60
CA MET A 155 19.65 12.83 0.69
C MET A 155 18.65 11.89 1.36
N ASP A 156 19.09 11.06 2.32
CA ASP A 156 18.21 10.15 3.05
C ASP A 156 17.25 10.95 3.94
N LYS A 157 17.75 12.02 4.56
CA LYS A 157 16.94 12.93 5.39
C LYS A 157 15.89 13.69 4.58
N VAL A 158 16.25 14.17 3.38
CA VAL A 158 15.29 14.83 2.47
C VAL A 158 14.23 13.85 2.01
N THR A 159 14.63 12.64 1.61
CA THR A 159 13.71 11.57 1.16
C THR A 159 12.77 11.14 2.28
N TYR A 160 13.29 10.97 3.50
CA TYR A 160 12.51 10.71 4.71
C TYR A 160 11.51 11.84 4.99
N SER A 161 11.93 13.10 4.90
CA SER A 161 11.03 14.24 5.13
C SER A 161 9.89 14.30 4.12
N PHE A 162 10.14 13.93 2.87
CA PHE A 162 9.11 13.83 1.83
C PHE A 162 8.13 12.68 2.13
N TYR A 163 8.63 11.54 2.60
CA TYR A 163 7.80 10.41 3.03
C TYR A 163 6.89 10.79 4.21
N CYS A 164 7.43 11.38 5.29
CA CYS A 164 6.64 11.84 6.43
C CYS A 164 5.68 13.00 6.10
N GLY A 165 5.94 13.76 5.03
CA GLY A 165 5.02 14.79 4.56
C GLY A 165 3.84 14.25 3.75
N THR A 166 3.98 13.07 3.14
CA THR A 166 2.96 12.43 2.30
C THR A 166 2.11 11.44 3.08
N GLU A 167 2.73 10.70 3.99
CA GLU A 167 2.06 9.85 4.97
C GLU A 167 2.06 10.59 6.31
N GLN A 168 0.90 10.82 6.92
CA GLN A 168 0.78 11.46 8.24
C GLN A 168 1.28 10.54 9.37
N ILE A 169 2.56 10.16 9.30
CA ILE A 169 3.20 9.24 10.23
C ILE A 169 3.57 10.03 11.48
N LEU A 170 3.05 9.56 12.61
CA LEU A 170 3.19 10.20 13.92
C LEU A 170 4.51 9.86 14.63
N GLU A 171 5.36 9.05 14.02
CA GLU A 171 6.33 8.20 14.70
C GLU A 171 7.72 8.30 14.04
N PRO A 172 8.81 8.18 14.80
CA PRO A 172 10.15 8.19 14.23
C PRO A 172 10.39 6.90 13.43
N LEU A 173 10.67 7.02 12.13
CA LEU A 173 11.09 5.87 11.33
C LEU A 173 12.61 5.75 11.30
N HIS A 174 13.08 4.52 11.24
CA HIS A 174 14.47 4.17 11.13
C HIS A 174 14.75 3.67 9.71
N ILE A 175 15.59 4.39 8.97
CA ILE A 175 16.00 3.98 7.62
C ILE A 175 17.00 2.83 7.74
N LEU A 176 16.62 1.67 7.21
CA LEU A 176 17.44 0.46 7.18
C LEU A 176 18.29 0.42 5.91
N ALA A 177 17.70 0.79 4.77
CA ALA A 177 18.39 0.81 3.49
C ALA A 177 17.76 1.81 2.52
N TYR A 178 18.59 2.34 1.63
CA TYR A 178 18.17 3.22 0.55
C TYR A 178 18.83 2.79 -0.75
N GLN A 179 18.05 2.86 -1.82
CA GLN A 179 18.48 2.57 -3.18
C GLN A 179 18.23 3.78 -4.06
N SER A 180 19.30 4.28 -4.68
CA SER A 180 19.20 5.33 -5.69
C SER A 180 18.77 4.77 -7.04
N GLU A 181 18.39 5.67 -7.96
CA GLU A 181 18.17 5.30 -9.35
C GLU A 181 19.44 4.74 -10.00
N LYS A 182 19.30 3.75 -10.88
CA LYS A 182 20.41 3.17 -11.63
C LYS A 182 20.00 2.84 -13.05
N LEU A 183 20.81 3.23 -14.02
CA LEU A 183 20.62 2.81 -15.41
C LEU A 183 20.97 1.33 -15.56
N LEU A 184 20.17 0.60 -16.33
CA LEU A 184 20.28 -0.84 -16.49
C LEU A 184 20.68 -1.20 -17.91
N THR A 185 21.52 -2.21 -18.05
CA THR A 185 21.83 -2.85 -19.32
C THR A 185 21.11 -4.19 -19.41
N ASP A 186 20.41 -4.42 -20.52
CA ASP A 186 19.76 -5.72 -20.74
C ASP A 186 20.84 -6.79 -20.95
N ARG A 187 20.61 -7.99 -20.41
CA ARG A 187 21.53 -9.13 -20.55
C ARG A 187 21.53 -9.57 -22.02
N LYS A 188 22.49 -9.03 -22.79
CA LYS A 188 22.73 -9.24 -24.23
C LYS A 188 22.01 -10.45 -24.85
N ARG A 189 21.09 -10.18 -25.77
CA ARG A 189 20.49 -11.18 -26.67
C ARG A 189 21.49 -11.48 -27.78
N SER A 190 21.84 -12.74 -27.99
CA SER A 190 22.75 -13.14 -29.06
C SER A 190 22.04 -13.16 -30.42
N SER A 191 21.83 -12.02 -31.09
CA SER A 191 21.52 -12.03 -32.54
C SER A 191 21.69 -10.68 -33.25
N LEU A 192 21.79 -10.72 -34.58
CA LEU A 192 21.81 -9.62 -35.54
C LEU A 192 20.69 -8.56 -35.39
N MET A 193 19.69 -8.77 -34.53
CA MET A 193 18.66 -7.78 -34.22
C MET A 193 19.10 -6.61 -33.31
N ASP A 194 20.31 -6.66 -32.75
CA ASP A 194 20.84 -5.59 -31.88
C ASP A 194 21.01 -4.23 -32.58
N LEU A 195 21.10 -4.21 -33.92
CA LEU A 195 21.20 -2.95 -34.69
C LEU A 195 19.90 -2.11 -34.65
N TYR A 196 18.75 -2.72 -34.40
CA TYR A 196 17.45 -2.02 -34.36
C TYR A 196 16.93 -1.76 -32.94
N HIS A 197 17.49 -2.43 -31.91
CA HIS A 197 16.97 -2.40 -30.54
C HIS A 197 17.78 -1.58 -29.53
N ASN A 198 18.79 -0.83 -29.96
CA ASN A 198 19.56 0.13 -29.13
C ASN A 198 18.73 1.33 -28.59
N PHE A 199 17.39 1.29 -28.67
CA PHE A 199 16.52 2.41 -28.33
C PHE A 199 15.73 2.25 -27.02
N THR A 200 15.76 1.09 -26.37
CA THR A 200 15.08 0.86 -25.08
C THR A 200 16.11 0.78 -23.96
N GLN A 201 16.22 1.86 -23.19
CA GLN A 201 17.04 1.92 -21.98
C GLN A 201 16.12 1.79 -20.78
N HIS A 202 16.51 0.97 -19.81
CA HIS A 202 15.75 0.80 -18.58
C HIS A 202 16.47 1.47 -17.42
N LYS A 203 15.73 1.87 -16.40
CA LYS A 203 16.29 2.30 -15.13
C LYS A 203 15.57 1.66 -13.95
N LEU A 204 16.35 1.31 -12.94
CA LEU A 204 15.89 1.01 -11.60
C LEU A 204 15.48 2.31 -10.93
N LEU A 205 14.32 2.29 -10.29
CA LEU A 205 13.78 3.41 -9.53
C LEU A 205 14.19 3.33 -8.06
N ARG A 206 14.01 4.46 -7.37
CA ARG A 206 14.37 4.58 -5.96
C ARG A 206 13.47 3.71 -5.10
N SER A 207 14.06 3.14 -4.06
CA SER A 207 13.33 2.51 -2.98
C SER A 207 14.00 2.76 -1.65
N MET A 208 13.22 2.79 -0.59
CA MET A 208 13.67 2.99 0.77
C MET A 208 13.01 1.94 1.66
N ILE A 209 13.81 1.29 2.49
CA ILE A 209 13.36 0.32 3.48
C ILE A 209 13.55 0.95 4.85
N MET A 210 12.47 0.99 5.63
CA MET A 210 12.41 1.61 6.95
C MET A 210 11.73 0.68 7.94
N THR A 211 11.75 1.06 9.21
CA THR A 211 10.91 0.46 10.24
C THR A 211 10.47 1.50 11.27
N ASP A 212 9.29 1.29 11.85
CA ASP A 212 8.81 1.99 13.05
C ASP A 212 8.80 1.10 14.30
N GLY A 213 9.54 -0.02 14.24
CA GLY A 213 9.60 -1.03 15.28
C GLY A 213 8.50 -2.09 15.21
N VAL A 214 7.43 -1.87 14.45
CA VAL A 214 6.35 -2.86 14.27
C VAL A 214 6.32 -3.37 12.83
N ASP A 215 6.35 -2.44 11.88
CA ASP A 215 6.35 -2.75 10.46
C ASP A 215 7.76 -2.59 9.87
N LEU A 216 8.11 -3.45 8.93
CA LEU A 216 9.03 -3.15 7.84
C LEU A 216 8.24 -2.38 6.77
N ILE A 217 8.71 -1.17 6.49
CA ILE A 217 8.05 -0.23 5.58
C ILE A 217 8.91 -0.09 4.33
N ILE A 218 8.34 -0.39 3.16
CA ILE A 218 9.02 -0.28 1.88
C ILE A 218 8.34 0.81 1.07
N ALA A 219 9.04 1.92 0.86
CA ALA A 219 8.59 3.02 0.03
C ALA A 219 9.30 3.01 -1.33
N ASN A 220 8.55 3.15 -2.41
CA ASN A 220 9.04 3.15 -3.79
C ASN A 220 8.16 4.02 -4.70
N GLN A 221 8.50 4.05 -5.99
CA GLN A 221 7.76 4.82 -7.00
C GLN A 221 6.70 3.98 -7.75
N GLY A 222 6.04 3.03 -7.07
CA GLY A 222 4.99 2.14 -7.60
C GLY A 222 5.44 1.09 -8.63
N LYS A 223 6.62 1.27 -9.23
CA LYS A 223 7.33 0.31 -10.08
C LYS A 223 8.78 0.25 -9.64
N HIS A 224 9.43 -0.89 -9.85
CA HIS A 224 10.87 -1.01 -9.59
C HIS A 224 11.70 -0.61 -10.80
N ILE A 225 11.24 -0.94 -12.01
CA ILE A 225 11.97 -0.73 -13.27
C ILE A 225 11.04 -0.09 -14.29
N ILE A 226 11.52 0.92 -15.02
CA ILE A 226 10.80 1.57 -16.12
C ILE A 226 11.70 1.77 -17.34
N ASP A 227 11.11 1.97 -18.52
CA ASP A 227 11.84 2.57 -19.65
C ASP A 227 12.18 4.02 -19.28
N VAL A 228 13.38 4.47 -19.62
CA VAL A 228 13.85 5.84 -19.36
C VAL A 228 12.97 6.88 -20.05
N LYS A 229 12.28 6.52 -21.14
CA LYS A 229 11.34 7.41 -21.85
C LYS A 229 10.00 7.54 -21.15
N ASP A 230 9.66 6.61 -20.27
CA ASP A 230 8.39 6.65 -19.54
C ASP A 230 8.47 7.68 -18.40
N THR A 231 7.41 8.47 -18.28
CA THR A 231 7.24 9.33 -17.11
C THR A 231 6.57 8.52 -16.01
N ASN A 232 7.08 8.63 -14.78
CA ASN A 232 6.52 7.93 -13.63
C ASN A 232 6.08 8.91 -12.54
N TYR A 233 4.77 8.97 -12.32
CA TYR A 233 4.15 9.73 -11.23
C TYR A 233 3.64 8.83 -10.11
N LYS A 234 4.00 7.54 -10.15
CA LYS A 234 3.51 6.57 -9.19
C LYS A 234 4.29 6.62 -7.89
N PHE A 235 3.62 6.24 -6.82
CA PHE A 235 4.23 5.90 -5.54
C PHE A 235 3.68 4.57 -5.05
N GLY A 236 4.39 3.97 -4.11
CA GLY A 236 3.99 2.70 -3.50
C GLY A 236 4.64 2.54 -2.14
N HIS A 237 3.82 2.20 -1.17
CA HIS A 237 4.18 1.93 0.22
C HIS A 237 3.68 0.53 0.55
N THR A 238 4.54 -0.29 1.14
CA THR A 238 4.18 -1.61 1.66
C THR A 238 4.55 -1.64 3.12
N PHE A 239 3.61 -2.08 3.96
CA PHE A 239 3.75 -2.24 5.40
C PHE A 239 3.64 -3.73 5.70
N ILE A 240 4.75 -4.33 6.12
CA ILE A 240 4.85 -5.75 6.45
C ILE A 240 5.20 -5.85 7.92
N ARG A 241 4.41 -6.57 8.71
CA ARG A 241 4.75 -6.76 10.13
C ARG A 241 6.07 -7.51 10.28
N LEU A 242 6.93 -7.03 11.16
CA LEU A 242 8.24 -7.64 11.38
C LEU A 242 8.14 -9.10 11.87
N ASP A 243 7.16 -9.39 12.73
CA ASP A 243 6.96 -10.73 13.29
C ASP A 243 6.40 -11.75 12.28
N LEU A 244 5.87 -11.29 11.14
CA LEU A 244 5.43 -12.16 10.05
C LEU A 244 6.53 -12.47 9.02
N ILE A 245 7.67 -11.79 9.08
CA ILE A 245 8.78 -12.01 8.14
C ILE A 245 9.61 -13.20 8.62
N GLU A 246 9.47 -14.34 7.94
CA GLU A 246 10.17 -15.58 8.28
C GLU A 246 11.64 -15.57 7.83
N SER A 247 11.92 -14.97 6.68
CA SER A 247 13.28 -14.92 6.13
C SER A 247 13.45 -13.83 5.08
N VAL A 248 14.71 -13.44 4.88
CA VAL A 248 15.14 -12.50 3.86
C VAL A 248 16.23 -13.15 3.03
N SER A 249 16.08 -13.11 1.71
CA SER A 249 17.08 -13.65 0.79
C SER A 249 17.27 -12.75 -0.42
N ILE A 250 18.42 -12.91 -1.08
CA ILE A 250 18.76 -12.19 -2.30
C ILE A 250 19.07 -13.23 -3.37
N THR A 251 18.48 -13.07 -4.55
CA THR A 251 18.79 -13.88 -5.73
C THR A 251 19.10 -13.00 -6.94
N PRO A 252 19.97 -13.41 -7.88
CA PRO A 252 20.24 -12.61 -9.08
C PRO A 252 18.97 -12.35 -9.92
N HIS A 253 18.80 -11.13 -10.43
CA HIS A 253 17.67 -10.82 -11.30
C HIS A 253 17.81 -11.51 -12.66
N ALA A 254 16.71 -12.06 -13.19
CA ALA A 254 16.75 -12.87 -14.41
C ALA A 254 17.24 -12.09 -15.65
N HIS A 255 16.80 -10.83 -15.78
CA HIS A 255 17.01 -10.01 -16.98
C HIS A 255 18.13 -8.96 -16.89
N PHE A 256 18.48 -8.50 -15.69
CA PHE A 256 19.36 -7.35 -15.50
C PHE A 256 20.51 -7.77 -14.57
N PRO A 257 21.74 -7.95 -15.08
CA PRO A 257 22.87 -8.44 -14.28
C PRO A 257 23.30 -7.48 -13.16
N GLU A 258 22.91 -6.20 -13.26
CA GLU A 258 23.14 -5.19 -12.23
C GLU A 258 22.17 -5.27 -11.07
N LEU A 259 21.15 -6.14 -11.16
CA LEU A 259 20.10 -6.26 -10.17
C LEU A 259 20.09 -7.63 -9.49
N ASN A 260 19.61 -7.61 -8.26
CA ASN A 260 19.11 -8.77 -7.54
C ASN A 260 17.61 -8.62 -7.24
N ASN A 261 16.96 -9.72 -6.91
CA ASN A 261 15.66 -9.77 -6.27
C ASN A 261 15.88 -9.96 -4.77
N LEU A 262 15.50 -8.96 -3.97
CA LEU A 262 15.29 -9.09 -2.54
C LEU A 262 13.94 -9.77 -2.31
N ILE A 263 13.95 -10.91 -1.63
CA ILE A 263 12.76 -11.72 -1.36
C ILE A 263 12.55 -11.75 0.15
N LEU A 264 11.40 -11.25 0.61
CA LEU A 264 10.92 -11.35 1.97
C LEU A 264 9.86 -12.44 2.01
N LYS A 265 10.10 -13.50 2.77
CA LYS A 265 9.11 -14.55 2.97
C LYS A 265 8.19 -14.15 4.13
N VAL A 266 6.91 -13.99 3.83
CA VAL A 266 5.88 -13.51 4.77
C VAL A 266 4.75 -14.54 4.82
N GLY A 267 4.81 -15.43 5.80
CA GLY A 267 3.93 -16.60 5.87
C GLY A 267 4.01 -17.45 4.59
N LEU A 268 2.88 -17.55 3.87
CA LEU A 268 2.76 -18.31 2.62
C LEU A 268 3.04 -17.51 1.35
N CYS A 269 3.41 -16.23 1.48
CA CYS A 269 3.65 -15.34 0.35
C CYS A 269 5.10 -14.84 0.32
N ASP A 270 5.59 -14.58 -0.89
CA ASP A 270 6.86 -13.92 -1.11
C ASP A 270 6.62 -12.49 -1.56
N PHE A 271 7.16 -11.52 -0.83
CA PHE A 271 7.26 -10.14 -1.31
C PHE A 271 8.62 -9.95 -1.99
N THR A 272 8.61 -9.51 -3.25
CA THR A 272 9.83 -9.34 -4.04
C THR A 272 10.07 -7.89 -4.41
N LEU A 273 11.28 -7.41 -4.18
CA LEU A 273 11.76 -6.08 -4.56
C LEU A 273 13.01 -6.21 -5.44
N ALA A 274 13.02 -5.59 -6.61
CA ALA A 274 14.25 -5.49 -7.40
C ALA A 274 15.20 -4.47 -6.76
N VAL A 275 16.42 -4.93 -6.47
CA VAL A 275 17.45 -4.12 -5.81
C VAL A 275 18.76 -4.12 -6.58
N ASP A 276 19.60 -3.12 -6.33
CA ASP A 276 20.96 -3.07 -6.85
C ASP A 276 21.76 -4.32 -6.44
N ASN A 277 22.67 -4.79 -7.28
CA ASN A 277 23.49 -5.96 -6.96
C ASN A 277 24.48 -5.75 -5.80
N GLN A 278 24.73 -4.50 -5.41
CA GLN A 278 25.51 -4.11 -4.23
C GLN A 278 24.61 -3.73 -3.04
N PHE A 279 23.29 -3.89 -3.15
CA PHE A 279 22.35 -3.59 -2.08
C PHE A 279 22.61 -4.47 -0.86
N SER A 280 22.81 -3.84 0.31
CA SER A 280 23.07 -4.54 1.57
C SER A 280 21.78 -4.75 2.34
N ILE A 281 21.54 -6.01 2.76
CA ILE A 281 20.42 -6.38 3.63
C ILE A 281 20.82 -6.54 5.09
N ASN A 282 22.08 -6.31 5.45
CA ASN A 282 22.60 -6.61 6.79
C ASN A 282 21.75 -5.98 7.89
N LYS A 283 21.38 -4.69 7.75
CA LYS A 283 20.54 -3.99 8.72
C LYS A 283 19.12 -4.57 8.84
N VAL A 284 18.56 -5.05 7.73
CA VAL A 284 17.23 -5.71 7.72
C VAL A 284 17.35 -7.06 8.43
N THR A 285 18.39 -7.85 8.12
CA THR A 285 18.63 -9.14 8.75
C THR A 285 18.93 -9.00 10.25
N GLU A 286 19.75 -8.02 10.65
CA GLU A 286 20.03 -7.68 12.05
C GLU A 286 18.76 -7.31 12.81
N LEU A 287 17.90 -6.47 12.20
CA LEU A 287 16.60 -6.12 12.79
C LEU A 287 15.76 -7.37 13.05
N LEU A 288 15.57 -8.23 12.05
CA LEU A 288 14.73 -9.42 12.18
C LEU A 288 15.29 -10.42 13.20
N HIS A 289 16.61 -10.56 13.28
CA HIS A 289 17.23 -11.35 14.35
C HIS A 289 16.94 -10.77 15.74
N SER A 290 17.01 -9.44 15.90
CA SER A 290 16.71 -8.79 17.18
C SER A 290 15.25 -8.96 17.61
N THR A 291 14.31 -8.95 16.65
CA THR A 291 12.88 -9.17 16.89
C THR A 291 12.61 -10.60 17.31
N SER A 292 13.27 -11.59 16.70
CA SER A 292 13.10 -13.02 17.02
C SER A 292 13.53 -13.42 18.43
N LEU A 293 14.39 -12.62 19.08
CA LEU A 293 14.89 -12.89 20.44
C LEU A 293 13.96 -12.35 21.54
N ILE A 294 12.96 -11.56 21.19
CA ILE A 294 11.95 -11.06 22.11
C ILE A 294 10.82 -12.10 22.13
N GLU A 295 11.07 -13.24 22.79
CA GLU A 295 10.00 -14.18 23.13
C GLU A 295 8.99 -13.49 24.07
N GLU A 296 7.69 -13.74 23.84
CA GLU A 296 6.62 -13.28 24.72
C GLU A 296 6.86 -13.78 26.16
N PRO A 297 6.76 -12.91 27.19
CA PRO A 297 6.72 -13.40 28.55
C PRO A 297 5.50 -14.33 28.72
N ALA A 298 5.78 -15.57 29.16
CA ALA A 298 4.81 -16.63 29.43
C ALA A 298 3.70 -16.24 30.40
#